data_AF-A0A3S0EL22-F1
#
_entry.id   AF-A0A3S0EL22-F1
#
_cell.length_a   1.000
_cell.length_b   1.000
_cell.length_c   1.000
_cell.angle_alpha   90.00
_cell.angle_beta   90.00
_cell.angle_gamma   90.00
#
_symmetry.space_group_name_H-M   'P 1'
#
loop_
_entity.id
_entity.type
_entity.pdbx_description
1 polymer ?
#
loop_
_entity_poly.entity_id
_entity_poly.type
_entity_poly.pdbx_seq_one_letter_code
_entity_poly.pdbx_strand_id
1 'polypeptide(L)'
;MSKTYAYVIALSGDESDNFFNKTLTYTLSDNGKLTPTNNAIINNDINATVMVTNPKLPYAYIVNDDGGADGGSIAMYSISESGNLIPLDPLLVRTGFKPYSLAISANGNYGYVANDDSTISMYSIVNGALLPLTPESALSESFDSSMVIITPNSKYAYANNFLNKLLSRCIIFRPMVRSLQ
;
A
#
# COMPACT_ATOMS: atom_id res chain seq x y z
N MET A 1 -21.05 -11.92 14.16
CA MET A 1 -20.18 -12.28 13.01
C MET A 1 -19.41 -11.03 12.65
N SER A 2 -18.08 -11.11 12.52
CA SER A 2 -17.28 -9.97 12.05
C SER A 2 -17.59 -9.72 10.58
N LYS A 3 -17.87 -8.48 10.18
CA LYS A 3 -18.15 -8.12 8.79
C LYS A 3 -16.82 -7.94 8.05
N THR A 4 -16.74 -8.47 6.84
CA THR A 4 -15.60 -8.24 5.94
C THR A 4 -15.88 -7.02 5.07
N TYR A 5 -14.90 -6.15 4.95
CA TYR A 5 -14.97 -4.93 4.15
C TYR A 5 -14.00 -4.98 2.98
N ALA A 6 -14.37 -4.37 1.88
CA ALA A 6 -13.52 -4.11 0.74
C ALA A 6 -13.50 -2.60 0.46
N TYR A 7 -12.37 -2.13 -0.05
CA TYR A 7 -12.13 -0.71 -0.30
C TYR A 7 -11.65 -0.51 -1.73
N VAL A 8 -12.13 0.55 -2.36
CA VAL A 8 -11.76 0.91 -3.74
C VAL A 8 -11.43 2.40 -3.79
N ILE A 9 -10.29 2.75 -4.36
CA ILE A 9 -9.98 4.13 -4.73
C ILE A 9 -10.67 4.42 -6.06
N ALA A 10 -11.46 5.50 -6.12
CA ALA A 10 -12.14 5.96 -7.31
C ALA A 10 -11.79 7.42 -7.59
N LEU A 11 -11.48 7.74 -8.83
CA LEU A 11 -11.36 9.12 -9.29
C LEU A 11 -12.77 9.72 -9.38
N SER A 12 -12.97 10.86 -8.71
CA SER A 12 -14.22 11.62 -8.68
C SER A 12 -13.96 13.05 -9.16
N GLY A 13 -14.99 13.69 -9.73
CA GLY A 13 -14.96 15.10 -10.10
C GLY A 13 -16.07 15.87 -9.38
N ASP A 14 -15.85 17.14 -9.06
CA ASP A 14 -16.94 18.06 -8.70
C ASP A 14 -17.47 18.82 -9.93
N GLU A 15 -18.51 19.65 -9.72
CA GLU A 15 -19.11 20.47 -10.78
C GLU A 15 -18.16 21.56 -11.31
N SER A 16 -16.99 21.76 -10.68
CA SER A 16 -15.97 22.74 -11.06
C SER A 16 -14.79 22.09 -11.80
N ASP A 17 -14.95 20.86 -12.32
CA ASP A 17 -13.91 20.07 -12.97
C ASP A 17 -12.69 19.79 -12.08
N ASN A 18 -12.82 19.88 -10.75
CA ASN A 18 -11.76 19.45 -9.84
C ASN A 18 -11.83 17.94 -9.66
N PHE A 19 -10.75 17.25 -10.02
CA PHE A 19 -10.61 15.82 -9.83
C PHE A 19 -9.94 15.50 -8.50
N PHE A 20 -10.50 14.56 -7.75
CA PHE A 20 -9.97 14.08 -6.48
C PHE A 20 -10.24 12.58 -6.32
N ASN A 21 -9.45 11.92 -5.48
CA ASN A 21 -9.70 10.51 -5.18
C ASN A 21 -10.72 10.37 -4.05
N LYS A 22 -11.51 9.31 -4.11
CA LYS A 22 -12.45 8.94 -3.05
C LYS A 22 -12.27 7.47 -2.71
N THR A 23 -12.29 7.14 -1.43
CA THR A 23 -12.29 5.74 -1.00
C THR A 23 -13.72 5.27 -0.79
N LEU A 24 -14.15 4.32 -1.61
CA LEU A 24 -15.45 3.67 -1.56
C LEU A 24 -15.35 2.40 -0.71
N THR A 25 -16.27 2.24 0.24
CA THR A 25 -16.32 1.09 1.14
C THR A 25 -17.49 0.16 0.79
N TYR A 26 -17.21 -1.13 0.75
CA TYR A 26 -18.17 -2.19 0.45
C TYR A 26 -18.17 -3.23 1.56
N THR A 27 -19.33 -3.82 1.87
CA THR A 27 -19.39 -5.08 2.61
C THR A 27 -19.28 -6.25 1.65
N LEU A 28 -18.53 -7.28 2.05
CA LEU A 28 -18.37 -8.52 1.32
C LEU A 28 -19.23 -9.61 1.97
N SER A 29 -20.07 -10.28 1.18
CA SER A 29 -20.78 -11.49 1.62
C SER A 29 -19.99 -12.76 1.33
N ASP A 30 -20.35 -13.87 1.98
CA ASP A 30 -19.64 -15.17 1.90
C ASP A 30 -19.51 -15.74 0.48
N ASN A 31 -20.37 -15.33 -0.45
CA ASN A 31 -20.31 -15.69 -1.87
C ASN A 31 -19.45 -14.73 -2.72
N GLY A 32 -18.71 -13.82 -2.11
CA GLY A 32 -17.86 -12.85 -2.79
C GLY A 32 -18.57 -11.61 -3.33
N LYS A 33 -19.88 -11.44 -3.11
CA LYS A 33 -20.62 -10.27 -3.61
C LYS A 33 -20.29 -9.02 -2.77
N LEU A 34 -19.94 -7.95 -3.48
CA LEU A 34 -19.75 -6.62 -2.91
C LEU A 34 -21.07 -5.85 -2.84
N THR A 35 -21.35 -5.24 -1.70
CA THR A 35 -22.49 -4.33 -1.51
C THR A 35 -21.98 -2.97 -1.02
N PRO A 36 -22.26 -1.86 -1.72
CA PRO A 36 -21.86 -0.52 -1.27
C PRO A 36 -22.42 -0.21 0.11
N THR A 37 -21.60 0.42 0.96
CA THR A 37 -22.02 0.81 2.32
C THR A 37 -22.56 2.24 2.40
N ASN A 38 -22.52 3.01 1.31
CA ASN A 38 -22.75 4.46 1.25
C ASN A 38 -21.81 5.31 2.14
N ASN A 39 -20.84 4.69 2.82
CA ASN A 39 -19.80 5.35 3.60
C ASN A 39 -18.57 5.61 2.74
N ALA A 40 -18.70 6.56 1.81
CA ALA A 40 -17.57 6.97 1.00
C ALA A 40 -16.76 8.03 1.76
N ILE A 41 -15.49 7.74 2.01
CA ILE A 41 -14.58 8.66 2.70
C ILE A 41 -13.94 9.56 1.64
N ILE A 42 -14.11 10.87 1.81
CA ILE A 42 -13.42 11.86 0.98
C ILE A 42 -12.00 11.96 1.53
N ASN A 43 -11.06 11.30 0.85
CA ASN A 43 -9.65 11.58 1.04
C ASN A 43 -9.28 12.68 0.04
N ASN A 44 -8.81 13.83 0.51
CA ASN A 44 -8.24 14.86 -0.38
C ASN A 44 -6.85 14.47 -0.91
N ASP A 45 -6.55 13.17 -0.94
CA ASP A 45 -5.28 12.62 -1.43
C ASP A 45 -5.29 12.72 -2.95
N ILE A 46 -4.84 13.88 -3.43
CA ILE A 46 -4.45 14.09 -4.82
C ILE A 46 -3.40 13.01 -5.15
N ASN A 47 -3.73 12.12 -6.10
CA ASN A 47 -2.83 11.09 -6.66
C ASN A 47 -2.61 9.78 -5.86
N ALA A 48 -3.61 9.28 -5.13
CA ALA A 48 -3.58 7.91 -4.62
C ALA A 48 -3.37 6.88 -5.76
N THR A 49 -2.35 6.02 -5.64
CA THR A 49 -1.98 5.02 -6.66
C THR A 49 -2.45 3.61 -6.30
N VAL A 50 -2.36 3.23 -5.02
CA VAL A 50 -2.80 1.90 -4.56
C VAL A 50 -3.31 1.94 -3.11
N MET A 51 -4.29 1.08 -2.81
CA MET A 51 -4.75 0.81 -1.44
C MET A 51 -4.51 -0.65 -1.08
N VAL A 52 -3.98 -0.88 0.13
CA VAL A 52 -3.65 -2.22 0.63
C VAL A 52 -4.07 -2.34 2.09
N THR A 53 -4.68 -3.46 2.47
CA THR A 53 -5.00 -3.77 3.87
C THR A 53 -3.98 -4.70 4.51
N ASN A 54 -3.81 -4.59 5.82
CA ASN A 54 -3.00 -5.54 6.58
C ASN A 54 -3.74 -6.89 6.68
N PRO A 55 -3.09 -8.03 6.40
CA PRO A 55 -3.75 -9.34 6.37
C PRO A 55 -4.08 -9.91 7.76
N LYS A 56 -3.58 -9.31 8.85
CA LYS A 56 -3.75 -9.81 10.23
C LYS A 56 -4.40 -8.82 11.18
N LEU A 57 -4.26 -7.54 10.90
CA LEU A 57 -4.68 -6.47 11.79
C LEU A 57 -5.57 -5.48 11.02
N PRO A 58 -6.46 -4.74 11.71
CA PRO A 58 -7.44 -3.87 11.06
C PRO A 58 -6.79 -2.53 10.64
N TYR A 59 -5.85 -2.59 9.69
CA TYR A 59 -5.16 -1.40 9.16
C TYR A 59 -5.22 -1.37 7.64
N ALA A 60 -5.28 -0.16 7.09
CA ALA A 60 -5.21 0.11 5.67
C ALA A 60 -4.17 1.18 5.36
N TYR A 61 -3.60 1.08 4.17
CA TYR A 61 -2.55 1.95 3.67
C TYR A 61 -2.91 2.42 2.28
N ILE A 62 -2.79 3.72 2.04
CA ILE A 62 -2.99 4.34 0.73
C ILE A 62 -1.65 4.94 0.32
N VAL A 63 -1.12 4.47 -0.80
CA VAL A 63 0.10 5.01 -1.39
C VAL A 63 -0.29 6.17 -2.29
N ASN A 64 0.42 7.28 -2.16
CA ASN A 64 0.19 8.50 -2.89
C ASN A 64 1.43 8.84 -3.73
N ASP A 65 1.21 9.18 -4.99
CA ASP A 65 2.19 9.85 -5.83
C ASP A 65 2.03 11.36 -5.64
N ASP A 66 2.55 11.87 -4.53
CA ASP A 66 2.48 13.29 -4.15
C ASP A 66 3.05 14.23 -5.24
N GLY A 67 3.66 13.69 -6.31
CA GLY A 67 3.95 14.38 -7.57
C GLY A 67 5.07 15.40 -7.49
N GLY A 68 5.70 15.55 -6.32
CA GLY A 68 6.77 16.52 -6.04
C GLY A 68 8.17 15.91 -6.06
N ALA A 69 9.17 16.78 -5.92
CA ALA A 69 10.58 16.39 -5.84
C ALA A 69 10.94 15.62 -4.55
N ASP A 70 10.07 15.65 -3.55
CA ASP A 70 10.29 15.07 -2.21
C ASP A 70 9.84 13.60 -2.09
N GLY A 71 9.49 12.96 -3.22
CA GLY A 71 9.00 11.59 -3.26
C GLY A 71 7.51 11.44 -2.93
N GLY A 72 7.03 10.20 -2.94
CA GLY A 72 5.64 9.89 -2.58
C GLY A 72 5.43 9.75 -1.08
N SER A 73 4.19 9.42 -0.70
CA SER A 73 3.83 9.14 0.68
C SER A 73 2.92 7.92 0.82
N ILE A 74 2.76 7.47 2.06
CA ILE A 74 1.80 6.45 2.44
C ILE A 74 0.95 7.02 3.56
N ALA A 75 -0.35 7.15 3.32
CA ALA A 75 -1.35 7.48 4.32
C ALA A 75 -1.78 6.22 5.07
N MET A 76 -1.79 6.29 6.40
CA MET A 76 -2.00 5.14 7.29
C MET A 76 -3.30 5.29 8.09
N TYR A 77 -4.10 4.24 8.10
CA TYR A 77 -5.41 4.23 8.74
C TYR A 77 -5.61 2.98 9.59
N SER A 78 -6.29 3.13 10.72
CA SER A 78 -6.99 2.02 11.38
C SER A 78 -8.38 1.82 10.79
N ILE A 79 -8.89 0.60 10.89
CA ILE A 79 -10.23 0.23 10.41
C ILE A 79 -11.11 -0.04 11.62
N SER A 80 -12.15 0.77 11.79
CA SER A 80 -13.16 0.56 12.83
C SER A 80 -14.01 -0.69 12.57
N GLU A 81 -14.75 -1.16 13.57
CA GLU A 81 -15.68 -2.29 13.44
C GLU A 81 -16.76 -2.08 12.36
N SER A 82 -17.12 -0.83 12.08
CA SER A 82 -18.06 -0.46 11.02
C SER A 82 -17.42 -0.34 9.64
N GLY A 83 -16.11 -0.58 9.52
CA GLY A 83 -15.35 -0.50 8.29
C GLY A 83 -14.87 0.91 7.92
N ASN A 84 -15.05 1.91 8.79
CA ASN A 84 -14.57 3.27 8.53
C ASN A 84 -13.05 3.32 8.73
N LEU A 85 -12.35 4.02 7.83
CA LEU A 85 -10.94 4.35 7.97
C LEU A 85 -10.78 5.53 8.92
N ILE A 86 -9.94 5.36 9.94
CA ILE A 86 -9.61 6.39 10.93
C ILE A 86 -8.12 6.71 10.78
N PRO A 87 -7.75 7.97 10.46
CA PRO A 87 -6.35 8.40 10.33
C PRO A 87 -5.51 8.01 11.55
N LEU A 88 -4.30 7.51 11.32
CA LEU A 88 -3.29 7.39 12.37
C LEU A 88 -2.58 8.74 12.59
N ASP A 89 -1.83 8.84 13.68
CA ASP A 89 -0.95 9.98 13.97
C ASP A 89 0.50 9.49 14.19
N PRO A 90 1.46 9.88 13.33
CA PRO A 90 1.28 10.69 12.12
C PRO A 90 0.47 9.95 11.04
N LEU A 91 -0.27 10.70 10.21
CA LEU A 91 -1.04 10.12 9.09
C LEU A 91 -0.11 9.61 7.98
N LEU A 92 0.95 10.37 7.68
CA LEU A 92 1.79 10.16 6.52
C LEU A 92 3.18 9.64 6.93
N VAL A 93 3.69 8.70 6.15
CA VAL A 93 5.11 8.35 6.10
C VAL A 93 5.64 8.56 4.68
N ARG A 94 6.90 8.99 4.54
CA ARG A 94 7.56 9.19 3.23
C ARG A 94 7.91 7.85 2.58
N THR A 95 7.92 7.82 1.26
CA THR A 95 8.51 6.77 0.42
C THR A 95 9.33 7.40 -0.72
N GLY A 96 10.01 6.59 -1.53
CA GLY A 96 10.75 7.04 -2.70
C GLY A 96 9.86 7.66 -3.80
N PHE A 97 10.49 8.01 -4.91
CA PHE A 97 9.86 8.76 -5.99
C PHE A 97 8.86 7.92 -6.81
N LYS A 98 7.67 8.48 -7.09
CA LYS A 98 6.60 7.86 -7.88
C LYS A 98 6.31 6.39 -7.48
N PRO A 99 5.74 6.16 -6.29
CA PRO A 99 5.49 4.82 -5.81
C PRO A 99 4.31 4.15 -6.53
N TYR A 100 4.53 2.93 -7.02
CA TYR A 100 3.53 2.19 -7.83
C TYR A 100 2.79 1.09 -7.06
N SER A 101 3.38 0.56 -6.01
CA SER A 101 2.81 -0.58 -5.30
C SER A 101 3.28 -0.65 -3.86
N LEU A 102 2.43 -1.18 -2.99
CA LEU A 102 2.76 -1.58 -1.62
C LEU A 102 2.43 -3.06 -1.44
N ALA A 103 3.32 -3.80 -0.80
CA ALA A 103 3.05 -5.17 -0.40
C ALA A 103 3.25 -5.32 1.12
N ILE A 104 2.27 -5.92 1.79
CA ILE A 104 2.32 -6.24 3.21
C ILE A 104 2.60 -7.74 3.37
N SER A 105 3.60 -8.06 4.18
CA SER A 105 3.92 -9.44 4.58
C SER A 105 2.69 -10.14 5.18
N ALA A 106 2.56 -11.46 4.98
CA ALA A 106 1.41 -12.24 5.44
C ALA A 106 1.26 -12.31 6.97
N ASN A 107 2.34 -12.05 7.72
CA ASN A 107 2.28 -11.88 9.17
C ASN A 107 1.83 -10.48 9.60
N GLY A 108 1.71 -9.53 8.66
CA GLY A 108 1.27 -8.16 8.89
C GLY A 108 2.32 -7.23 9.48
N ASN A 109 3.59 -7.65 9.58
CA ASN A 109 4.61 -6.92 10.36
C ASN A 109 5.56 -6.07 9.52
N TYR A 110 5.55 -6.24 8.20
CA TYR A 110 6.43 -5.52 7.27
C TYR A 110 5.69 -5.09 6.01
N GLY A 111 6.07 -3.91 5.50
CA GLY A 111 5.60 -3.31 4.26
C GLY A 111 6.76 -2.95 3.33
N TYR A 112 6.54 -3.06 2.02
CA TYR A 112 7.54 -2.78 0.99
C TYR A 112 6.91 -2.00 -0.15
N VAL A 113 7.51 -0.87 -0.52
CA VAL A 113 7.03 -0.02 -1.62
C VAL A 113 8.02 -0.04 -2.77
N ALA A 114 7.51 -0.25 -3.98
CA ALA A 114 8.28 -0.14 -5.21
C ALA A 114 8.18 1.29 -5.76
N ASN A 115 9.33 1.92 -5.97
CA ASN A 115 9.44 3.29 -6.46
C ASN A 115 10.01 3.32 -7.89
N ASP A 116 9.79 4.41 -8.63
CA ASP A 116 10.27 4.60 -10.01
C ASP A 116 11.77 4.92 -10.07
N ASP A 117 12.36 5.40 -8.96
CA ASP A 117 13.79 5.73 -8.84
C ASP A 117 14.70 4.49 -8.61
N SER A 118 14.25 3.30 -9.01
CA SER A 118 14.93 2.03 -8.78
C SER A 118 15.14 1.69 -7.29
N THR A 119 14.36 2.25 -6.37
CA THR A 119 14.43 1.91 -4.94
C THR A 119 13.24 1.09 -4.46
N ILE A 120 13.48 0.30 -3.41
CA ILE A 120 12.41 -0.30 -2.60
C ILE A 120 12.46 0.32 -1.21
N SER A 121 11.41 1.04 -0.81
CA SER A 121 11.26 1.53 0.57
C SER A 121 10.79 0.38 1.46
N MET A 122 11.37 0.25 2.65
CA MET A 122 11.10 -0.87 3.55
C MET A 122 10.66 -0.38 4.94
N TYR A 123 9.60 -0.99 5.47
CA TYR A 123 9.00 -0.58 6.73
C TYR A 123 8.74 -1.78 7.64
N SER A 124 8.94 -1.57 8.94
CA SER A 124 8.27 -2.36 9.97
C SER A 124 6.89 -1.77 10.27
N ILE A 125 5.95 -2.61 10.71
CA ILE A 125 4.59 -2.20 11.05
C ILE A 125 4.39 -2.43 12.54
N VAL A 126 4.19 -1.34 13.29
CA VAL A 126 3.95 -1.38 14.74
C VAL A 126 2.68 -0.58 15.03
N ASN A 127 1.66 -1.24 15.57
CA ASN A 127 0.34 -0.63 15.82
C ASN A 127 -0.24 0.08 14.59
N GLY A 128 -0.02 -0.49 13.41
CA GLY A 128 -0.47 0.09 12.14
C GLY A 128 0.43 1.18 11.57
N ALA A 129 1.37 1.73 12.35
CA ALA A 129 2.33 2.70 11.84
C ALA A 129 3.44 2.00 11.06
N LEU A 130 3.70 2.47 9.84
CA LEU A 130 4.85 2.11 9.02
C LEU A 130 6.06 2.91 9.50
N LEU A 131 7.02 2.20 10.07
CA LEU A 131 8.27 2.77 10.56
C LEU A 131 9.40 2.35 9.59
N PRO A 132 10.08 3.32 8.94
CA PRO A 132 11.19 3.03 8.04
C PRO A 132 12.23 2.10 8.68
N LEU A 133 12.69 1.11 7.93
CA LEU A 133 13.82 0.27 8.36
C LEU A 133 15.15 1.02 8.17
N THR A 134 16.26 0.41 8.61
CA THR A 134 17.61 0.92 8.32
C THR A 134 18.39 -0.17 7.59
N PRO A 135 18.88 0.09 6.35
CA PRO A 135 18.63 1.29 5.55
C PRO A 135 17.14 1.43 5.17
N GLU A 136 16.68 2.68 5.00
CA GLU A 136 15.27 3.02 4.68
C GLU A 136 14.84 2.49 3.32
N SER A 137 15.78 2.40 2.40
CA SER A 137 15.60 1.80 1.09
C SER A 137 16.77 0.91 0.71
N ALA A 138 16.50 -0.06 -0.14
CA ALA A 138 17.51 -0.84 -0.82
C ALA A 138 17.53 -0.47 -2.31
N LEU A 139 18.73 -0.36 -2.89
CA LEU A 139 18.89 -0.28 -4.34
C LEU A 139 18.38 -1.58 -4.95
N SER A 140 17.45 -1.46 -5.89
CA SER A 140 17.14 -2.55 -6.81
C SER A 140 18.03 -2.35 -8.05
N GLU A 141 18.89 -3.33 -8.36
CA GLU A 141 19.84 -3.21 -9.48
C GLU A 141 19.10 -2.95 -10.80
N SER A 142 19.12 -1.70 -11.29
CA SER A 142 18.63 -1.23 -12.60
C SER A 142 17.17 -1.60 -12.96
N PHE A 143 16.19 -0.81 -12.50
CA PHE A 143 14.80 -0.96 -12.95
C PHE A 143 14.15 0.39 -13.26
N ASP A 144 13.74 0.57 -14.53
CA ASP A 144 12.67 1.49 -14.86
C ASP A 144 11.34 0.74 -14.62
N SER A 145 10.75 0.89 -13.41
CA SER A 145 9.36 0.50 -13.03
C SER A 145 8.97 -1.00 -13.13
N SER A 146 8.28 -1.69 -12.20
CA SER A 146 6.98 -1.37 -11.56
C SER A 146 6.38 -2.65 -10.90
N MET A 147 6.00 -2.58 -9.63
CA MET A 147 5.32 -3.61 -8.80
C MET A 147 6.24 -4.52 -7.96
N VAL A 148 5.93 -4.60 -6.66
CA VAL A 148 6.40 -5.61 -5.70
C VAL A 148 5.25 -6.52 -5.29
N ILE A 149 5.47 -7.84 -5.28
CA ILE A 149 4.57 -8.85 -4.71
C ILE A 149 5.32 -9.68 -3.66
N ILE A 150 4.63 -10.12 -2.61
CA ILE A 150 5.22 -10.98 -1.56
C ILE A 150 4.55 -12.35 -1.62
N THR A 151 5.33 -13.43 -1.53
CA THR A 151 4.77 -14.78 -1.49
C THR A 151 3.90 -15.00 -0.26
N PRO A 152 2.86 -15.86 -0.32
CA PRO A 152 1.98 -16.13 0.81
C PRO A 152 2.72 -16.59 2.09
N ASN A 153 3.86 -17.27 1.93
CA ASN A 153 4.70 -17.71 3.04
C ASN A 153 5.60 -16.61 3.62
N SER A 154 5.53 -15.38 3.11
CA SER A 154 6.38 -14.24 3.48
C SER A 154 7.87 -14.57 3.48
N LYS A 155 8.34 -15.42 2.57
CA LYS A 155 9.78 -15.73 2.46
C LYS A 155 10.46 -15.02 1.30
N TYR A 156 9.68 -14.56 0.33
CA TYR A 156 10.19 -14.00 -0.91
C TYR A 156 9.33 -12.80 -1.30
N ALA A 157 9.97 -11.68 -1.62
CA ALA A 157 9.36 -10.62 -2.42
C ALA A 157 9.86 -10.74 -3.86
N TYR A 158 9.05 -10.33 -4.83
CA TYR A 158 9.38 -10.29 -6.26
C TYR A 158 9.06 -8.89 -6.75
N ALA A 159 9.95 -8.29 -7.54
CA ALA A 159 9.68 -7.05 -8.27
C ALA A 159 9.75 -7.30 -9.78
N ASN A 160 8.90 -6.64 -10.56
CA ASN A 160 8.86 -6.78 -12.03
C ASN A 160 9.28 -5.49 -12.77
N ASN A 161 9.77 -5.66 -14.00
CA ASN A 161 10.11 -4.60 -14.95
C ASN A 161 9.06 -4.52 -16.08
N PHE A 162 8.49 -3.36 -16.39
CA PHE A 162 7.47 -3.21 -17.44
C PHE A 162 7.99 -2.85 -18.85
N LEU A 163 9.26 -2.44 -19.02
CA LEU A 163 9.74 -1.89 -20.30
C LEU A 163 10.39 -2.88 -21.25
N ASN A 164 10.70 -4.10 -20.81
CA ASN A 164 11.09 -5.18 -21.73
C ASN A 164 9.94 -6.17 -21.86
N LYS A 165 9.50 -6.45 -23.10
CA LYS A 165 8.43 -7.41 -23.47
C LYS A 165 8.74 -8.88 -23.10
N LEU A 166 9.57 -9.10 -22.09
CA LEU A 166 9.92 -10.36 -21.49
C LEU A 166 9.73 -10.20 -19.98
N LEU A 167 8.75 -10.90 -19.41
CA LEU A 167 8.71 -11.15 -17.96
C LEU A 167 10.05 -11.76 -17.55
N SER A 168 11.01 -10.98 -17.03
CA SER A 168 12.27 -11.54 -16.53
C SER A 168 13.09 -10.51 -15.75
N ARG A 169 12.97 -10.52 -14.42
CA ARG A 169 13.98 -11.11 -13.52
C ARG A 169 13.59 -10.84 -12.07
N CYS A 170 13.26 -11.92 -11.36
CA CYS A 170 12.87 -11.94 -9.95
C CYS A 170 14.10 -11.70 -9.05
N ILE A 171 14.10 -10.65 -8.22
CA ILE A 171 15.01 -10.57 -7.06
C ILE A 171 14.28 -11.15 -5.86
N ILE A 172 14.83 -12.25 -5.32
CA ILE A 172 14.42 -12.83 -4.04
C ILE A 172 14.98 -11.97 -2.91
N PHE A 173 14.15 -11.15 -2.28
CA PHE A 173 14.48 -10.60 -0.97
C PHE A 173 13.91 -11.53 0.11
N ARG A 174 14.75 -11.94 1.07
CA ARG A 174 14.30 -12.59 2.30
C ARG A 174 13.81 -11.50 3.24
N PRO A 175 12.49 -11.36 3.50
CA PRO A 175 12.04 -10.43 4.51
C PRO A 175 12.65 -10.86 5.85
N MET A 176 13.17 -9.88 6.60
CA MET A 176 13.87 -10.15 7.86
C MET A 176 12.91 -10.81 8.85
N VAL A 177 12.99 -12.13 8.95
CA VAL A 177 12.45 -12.86 10.10
C VAL A 177 13.48 -12.64 11.20
N ARG A 178 13.10 -11.99 12.32
CA ARG A 178 13.96 -11.94 13.51
C ARG A 178 14.44 -13.36 13.79
N SER A 179 15.74 -13.61 13.67
CA SER A 179 16.33 -14.78 14.30
C SER A 179 16.28 -14.51 15.80
N LEU A 180 15.40 -15.19 16.50
CA LEU A 180 15.53 -15.31 17.95
C LEU A 180 16.84 -16.09 18.18
N GLN A 181 17.85 -15.40 18.72
CA GLN A 181 18.89 -16.03 19.52
C GLN A 181 18.41 -16.07 20.98
#